data_AF-A0A8J7CVD4-F1
#
_entry.id   AF-A0A8J7CVD4-F1
#
_cell.length_a   1.000
_cell.length_b   1.000
_cell.length_c   1.000
_cell.angle_alpha   90.00
_cell.angle_beta   90.00
_cell.angle_gamma   90.00
#
_symmetry.space_group_name_H-M   'P 1'
#
loop_
_entity.id
_entity.type
_entity.pdbx_description
1 polymer ?
#
loop_
_entity_poly.entity_id
_entity_poly.type
_entity_poly.pdbx_seq_one_letter_code
_entity_poly.pdbx_strand_id
1 'polypeptide(L)'
;RGGKGIKTLNVTQKNGPIVGIKVIGAEEDVMIITQTGVVIRLNVENISTMGRYTQGVKLIRLENDEEKVATVARVQNSVDEN
;
A
#
# COMPACT_ATOMS: atom_id res chain seq x y z
N ARG A 1 -11.13 19.02 18.06
CA ARG A 1 -9.72 18.57 17.86
C ARG A 1 -9.19 18.17 19.25
N GLY A 2 -8.61 16.98 19.44
CA GLY A 2 -8.14 16.50 20.77
C GLY A 2 -8.60 15.11 21.22
N GLY A 3 -9.33 14.36 20.38
CA GLY A 3 -9.65 12.95 20.66
C GLY A 3 -8.52 12.00 20.25
N LYS A 4 -8.58 10.74 20.71
CA LYS A 4 -7.58 9.68 20.41
C LYS A 4 -7.55 9.23 18.93
N GLY A 5 -8.43 9.77 18.10
CA GLY A 5 -8.64 9.33 16.72
C GLY A 5 -9.52 8.09 16.61
N ILE A 6 -9.81 7.68 15.37
CA ILE A 6 -10.56 6.47 15.02
C ILE A 6 -9.60 5.51 14.31
N LYS A 7 -9.74 4.20 14.56
CA LYS A 7 -8.88 3.18 13.98
C LYS A 7 -8.99 3.15 12.45
N THR A 8 -7.83 3.15 11.78
CA THR A 8 -7.72 3.21 10.29
C THR A 8 -7.39 1.87 9.65
N LEU A 9 -6.74 0.96 10.38
CA LEU A 9 -6.40 -0.39 9.96
C LEU A 9 -6.30 -1.28 11.20
N ASN A 10 -6.63 -2.56 11.07
CA ASN A 10 -6.36 -3.57 12.08
C ASN A 10 -4.90 -4.08 11.96
N VAL A 11 -3.99 -3.44 12.69
CA VAL A 11 -2.59 -3.85 12.79
C VAL A 11 -2.46 -5.09 13.68
N THR A 12 -1.74 -6.09 13.18
CA THR A 12 -1.43 -7.37 13.82
C THR A 12 0.03 -7.73 13.53
N GLN A 13 0.56 -8.76 14.19
CA GLN A 13 1.92 -9.23 13.89
C GLN A 13 2.09 -9.66 12.42
N LYS A 14 1.01 -10.14 11.77
CA LYS A 14 1.03 -10.62 10.38
C LYS A 14 1.24 -9.51 9.34
N ASN A 15 0.65 -8.32 9.54
CA ASN A 15 0.76 -7.20 8.59
C ASN A 15 1.75 -6.13 9.04
N GLY A 16 2.13 -6.11 10.33
CA GLY A 16 3.13 -5.20 10.85
C GLY A 16 2.67 -3.74 10.90
N PRO A 17 3.57 -2.82 11.29
CA PRO A 17 3.26 -1.40 11.38
C PRO A 17 2.97 -0.78 10.01
N ILE A 18 2.19 0.29 10.00
CA ILE A 18 1.88 1.05 8.78
C ILE A 18 3.11 1.83 8.35
N VAL A 19 3.57 1.60 7.11
CA VAL A 19 4.73 2.31 6.52
C VAL A 19 4.36 3.65 5.88
N GLY A 20 3.10 3.81 5.46
CA GLY A 20 2.64 5.04 4.84
C GLY A 20 1.14 5.01 4.53
N ILE A 21 0.58 6.21 4.32
CA ILE A 21 -0.80 6.42 3.87
C ILE A 21 -0.74 7.41 2.73
N LYS A 22 -1.42 7.11 1.62
CA LYS A 22 -1.52 7.97 0.44
C LYS A 22 -2.99 8.09 0.05
N VAL A 23 -3.38 9.29 -0.40
CA VAL A 23 -4.64 9.48 -1.11
C VAL A 23 -4.35 9.19 -2.58
N ILE A 24 -5.16 8.33 -3.18
CA ILE A 24 -4.96 7.82 -4.54
C ILE A 24 -6.30 7.77 -5.27
N GLY A 25 -6.29 8.09 -6.56
CA GLY A 25 -7.41 7.94 -7.48
C GLY A 25 -7.49 6.53 -8.06
N ALA A 26 -8.64 6.21 -8.67
CA ALA A 26 -8.85 4.91 -9.32
C ALA A 26 -7.92 4.71 -10.55
N GLU A 27 -7.65 5.79 -11.28
CA GLU A 27 -6.82 5.80 -12.49
C GLU A 27 -5.33 6.06 -12.21
N GLU A 28 -4.86 5.75 -11.00
CA GLU A 28 -3.45 5.87 -10.63
C GLU A 28 -2.86 4.48 -10.37
N ASP A 29 -1.53 4.40 -10.43
CA ASP A 29 -0.78 3.24 -10.00
C ASP A 29 -0.12 3.51 -8.64
N VAL A 30 0.15 2.43 -7.92
CA VAL A 30 0.99 2.43 -6.72
C VAL A 30 2.30 1.71 -7.02
N MET A 31 3.40 2.33 -6.65
CA MET A 31 4.72 1.70 -6.61
C MET A 31 5.05 1.30 -5.17
N ILE A 32 5.42 0.05 -4.97
CA ILE A 32 5.91 -0.50 -3.71
C ILE A 32 7.40 -0.78 -3.87
N ILE A 33 8.21 -0.28 -2.94
CA ILE A 33 9.66 -0.42 -2.95
C ILE A 33 10.07 -1.16 -1.68
N THR A 34 10.78 -2.28 -1.83
CA THR A 34 11.32 -3.05 -0.70
C THR A 34 12.69 -2.51 -0.28
N GLN A 35 13.16 -2.91 0.90
CA GLN A 35 14.50 -2.54 1.39
C GLN A 35 15.64 -3.12 0.54
N THR A 36 15.38 -4.17 -0.24
CA THR A 36 16.34 -4.80 -1.16
C THR A 36 16.39 -4.11 -2.53
N GLY A 37 15.56 -3.08 -2.75
CA GLY A 37 15.51 -2.34 -4.01
C GLY A 37 14.57 -2.94 -5.06
N VAL A 38 13.78 -3.95 -4.71
CA VAL A 38 12.73 -4.47 -5.60
C VAL A 38 11.61 -3.44 -5.72
N VAL A 39 11.22 -3.15 -6.96
CA VAL A 39 10.20 -2.17 -7.29
C VAL A 39 9.04 -2.83 -8.00
N ILE A 40 7.84 -2.69 -7.45
CA ILE A 40 6.62 -3.33 -7.94
C ILE A 40 5.59 -2.25 -8.22
N ARG A 41 5.07 -2.20 -9.46
CA ARG A 41 4.02 -1.27 -9.88
C ARG A 41 2.69 -2.03 -10.03
N LEU A 42 1.64 -1.51 -9.40
CA LEU A 42 0.30 -2.11 -9.40
C LEU A 42 -0.74 -1.06 -9.77
N ASN A 43 -1.67 -1.44 -10.64
CA ASN A 43 -2.85 -0.63 -10.92
C ASN A 43 -3.84 -0.71 -9.75
N VAL A 44 -4.31 0.47 -9.31
CA VAL A 44 -5.18 0.62 -8.13
C VAL A 44 -6.52 -0.07 -8.32
N GLU A 45 -7.07 -0.14 -9.54
CA GLU A 45 -8.33 -0.84 -9.81
C GLU A 45 -8.26 -2.33 -9.50
N ASN A 46 -7.07 -2.92 -9.51
CA ASN A 46 -6.86 -4.33 -9.14
C ASN A 46 -6.76 -4.54 -7.62
N ILE A 47 -6.78 -3.48 -6.82
CA ILE A 47 -6.67 -3.56 -5.36
C ILE A 47 -8.07 -3.56 -4.74
N SER A 48 -8.36 -4.53 -3.87
CA SER A 48 -9.65 -4.63 -3.20
C SER A 48 -9.94 -3.42 -2.30
N THR A 49 -11.06 -2.76 -2.55
CA THR A 49 -11.59 -1.72 -1.66
C THR A 49 -12.15 -2.36 -0.38
N MET A 50 -11.64 -1.93 0.78
CA MET A 50 -12.05 -2.46 2.08
C MET A 50 -12.34 -1.33 3.08
N GLY A 51 -13.16 -1.63 4.09
CA GLY A 51 -13.40 -0.72 5.21
C GLY A 51 -12.18 -0.52 6.11
N ARG A 52 -12.22 0.51 6.97
CA ARG A 52 -11.12 0.91 7.86
C ARG A 52 -10.84 -0.10 8.99
N TYR A 53 -11.84 -0.86 9.43
CA TYR A 53 -11.67 -1.86 10.49
C TYR A 53 -11.36 -3.25 9.91
N THR A 54 -10.37 -3.34 9.02
CA THR A 54 -9.94 -4.58 8.36
C THR A 54 -8.42 -4.72 8.42
N GLN A 55 -7.89 -5.90 8.08
CA GLN A 55 -6.43 -6.10 7.96
C GLN A 55 -5.88 -5.69 6.59
N GLY A 56 -6.73 -5.46 5.60
CA GLY A 56 -6.37 -5.28 4.20
C GLY A 56 -6.13 -6.61 3.45
N VAL A 57 -5.66 -6.48 2.21
CA VAL A 57 -5.27 -7.59 1.34
C VAL A 57 -3.75 -7.62 1.13
N LYS A 58 -3.20 -8.79 0.82
CA LYS A 58 -1.78 -8.94 0.48
C LYS A 58 -1.58 -8.54 -0.98
N LEU A 59 -0.77 -7.50 -1.22
CA LEU A 59 -0.45 -7.03 -2.57
C LEU A 59 0.78 -7.73 -3.17
N ILE A 60 1.80 -7.99 -2.35
CA ILE A 60 3.06 -8.59 -2.79
C ILE A 60 3.47 -9.72 -1.85
N ARG A 61 4.26 -10.66 -2.36
CA ARG A 61 5.00 -11.63 -1.54
C ARG A 61 6.43 -11.13 -1.41
N LEU A 62 6.92 -11.07 -0.17
CA LEU A 62 8.33 -10.82 0.12
C LEU A 62 9.05 -12.17 0.09
N GLU A 63 10.33 -12.17 -0.25
CA GLU A 63 11.09 -13.41 -0.44
C GLU A 63 11.31 -14.15 0.88
N ASN A 64 11.39 -13.41 1.99
CA ASN A 64 11.54 -13.95 3.34
C ASN A 64 10.88 -13.03 4.39
N ASP A 65 10.84 -13.48 5.64
CA ASP A 65 10.18 -12.77 6.75
C ASP A 65 10.98 -11.56 7.28
N GLU A 66 12.26 -11.43 6.91
CA GLU A 66 13.10 -10.29 7.31
C GLU A 66 12.96 -9.11 6.36
N GLU A 67 12.62 -9.38 5.09
CA GLU A 67 12.39 -8.36 4.08
C GLU A 67 11.17 -7.50 4.45
N LYS A 68 11.27 -6.20 4.16
CA LYS A 68 10.21 -5.22 4.45
C LYS A 68 9.99 -4.29 3.29
N VAL A 69 8.77 -3.75 3.23
CA VAL A 69 8.46 -2.59 2.40
C VAL A 69 9.16 -1.37 3.00
N ALA A 70 9.99 -0.71 2.21
CA ALA A 70 10.67 0.51 2.59
C ALA A 70 9.76 1.73 2.41
N THR A 71 9.06 1.81 1.28
CA THR A 71 8.18 2.95 0.97
C THR A 71 7.14 2.60 -0.09
N VAL A 72 6.16 3.49 -0.23
CA VAL A 72 5.14 3.46 -1.28
C VAL A 72 5.02 4.83 -1.96
N ALA A 73 4.90 4.82 -3.27
CA ALA A 73 4.73 6.01 -4.09
C ALA A 73 3.47 5.92 -4.94
N ARG A 74 2.83 7.07 -5.15
CA ARG A 74 1.71 7.22 -6.07
C ARG A 74 2.26 7.62 -7.43
N VAL A 75 1.75 7.02 -8.49
CA VAL A 75 2.18 7.26 -9.85
C VAL A 75 0.96 7.58 -10.69
N GLN A 76 1.02 8.67 -11.44
CA GLN A 76 -0.02 8.97 -12.41
C GLN A 76 0.10 8.01 -13.59
N ASN A 77 -1.04 7.52 -14.08
CA ASN A 77 -1.05 6.76 -15.32
C ASN A 77 -0.74 7.75 -16.45
N SER A 78 0.46 7.66 -17.02
CA SER A 78 0.71 8.25 -18.32
C SER A 78 -0.10 7.44 -19.31
N VAL A 79 -1.13 8.05 -19.89
CA VAL A 79 -1.68 7.57 -21.15
C VAL A 79 -0.53 7.75 -22.13
N ASP A 80 0.14 6.66 -22.51
CA ASP A 80 1.00 6.70 -23.68
C ASP A 80 0.07 7.00 -24.86
N GLU A 81 0.07 8.26 -25.32
CA GLU A 81 -0.51 8.65 -26.60
C GLU A 81 0.21 7.82 -27.68
N ASN A 82 -0.41 6.74 -28.12
CA ASN A 82 -0.09 6.05 -29.37
C ASN A 82 -1.06 6.50 -30.47
#